data_AF-A0A818TI63-F1
#
_entry.id   AF-A0A818TI63-F1
#
_cell.length_a   1.000
_cell.length_b   1.000
_cell.length_c   1.000
_cell.angle_alpha   90.00
_cell.angle_beta   90.00
_cell.angle_gamma   90.00
#
_symmetry.space_group_name_H-M   'P 1'
#
loop_
_entity.id
_entity.type
_entity.pdbx_description
1 polymer ?
#
loop_
_entity_poly.entity_id
_entity_poly.type
_entity_poly.pdbx_seq_one_letter_code
_entity_poly.pdbx_strand_id
1 'polypeptide(L)'
;MFKWTYHRFYGDSWKIECSTRNGQMMTLIEVSREINQRLTKIFLHDEQGRRVCHGDDIRFQKDPHWCDLLLFDEYFHGDNGQELGASHQTGWTTLIIRNISDIAMMRVKNNTNEK
;
A
#
# COMPACT_ATOMS: atom_id res chain seq x y z
N MET A 1 6.16 0.05 -14.03
CA MET A 1 6.43 0.76 -15.30
C MET A 1 5.83 2.17 -15.33
N PHE A 2 4.63 2.42 -14.77
CA PHE A 2 4.00 3.76 -14.71
C PHE A 2 4.69 4.83 -13.82
N LYS A 3 5.43 4.41 -12.80
CA LYS A 3 5.97 5.31 -11.75
C LYS A 3 7.01 6.33 -12.20
N TRP A 4 7.79 5.99 -13.23
CA TRP A 4 9.01 6.72 -13.60
C TRP A 4 8.80 7.66 -14.79
N THR A 5 7.86 7.35 -15.68
CA THR A 5 7.70 8.04 -16.97
C THR A 5 7.19 9.47 -16.80
N TYR A 6 6.22 9.70 -15.91
CA TYR A 6 5.68 11.04 -15.66
C TYR A 6 6.62 11.92 -14.84
N HIS A 7 7.29 11.37 -13.82
CA HIS A 7 8.30 12.12 -13.05
C HIS A 7 9.49 12.51 -13.94
N ARG A 8 9.94 11.63 -14.84
CA ARG A 8 10.97 11.94 -15.85
C ARG A 8 10.57 13.13 -16.74
N PHE A 9 9.27 13.27 -17.04
CA PHE A 9 8.77 14.31 -17.94
C PHE A 9 8.59 15.67 -17.24
N TYR A 10 8.10 15.68 -15.99
CA TYR A 10 7.80 16.93 -15.26
C TYR A 10 8.91 17.36 -14.27
N GLY A 11 9.85 16.49 -13.96
CA GLY A 11 10.95 16.75 -13.03
C GLY A 11 10.49 17.03 -11.59
N ASP A 12 11.43 17.48 -10.76
CA ASP A 12 11.19 17.78 -9.33
C ASP A 12 10.51 19.14 -9.09
N SER A 13 10.39 19.96 -10.15
CA SER A 13 9.75 21.27 -10.08
C SER A 13 8.23 21.21 -10.02
N TRP A 14 7.62 20.11 -10.50
CA TRP A 14 6.17 19.95 -10.44
C TRP A 14 5.76 19.22 -9.17
N LYS A 15 5.08 19.95 -8.29
CA LYS A 15 4.58 19.44 -7.01
C LYS A 15 3.07 19.60 -6.95
N ILE A 16 2.42 18.61 -6.35
CA ILE A 16 0.98 18.60 -6.11
C ILE A 16 0.72 18.30 -4.63
N GLU A 17 -0.42 18.73 -4.12
CA GLU A 17 -0.84 18.34 -2.78
C GLU A 17 -1.25 16.86 -2.79
N CYS A 18 -0.71 16.09 -1.84
CA CYS A 18 -1.07 14.69 -1.66
C CYS A 18 -1.61 14.46 -0.25
N SER A 19 -2.78 13.82 -0.19
CA SER A 19 -3.70 13.69 0.94
C SER A 19 -4.62 14.90 1.18
N THR A 20 -5.87 14.60 1.50
CA THR A 20 -6.90 15.58 1.84
C THR A 20 -6.49 16.31 3.12
N ARG A 21 -6.26 17.63 3.01
CA ARG A 21 -6.26 18.66 4.07
C ARG A 21 -4.97 19.02 4.82
N ASN A 22 -3.78 18.54 4.45
CA ASN A 22 -2.55 18.94 5.15
C ASN A 22 -1.64 19.91 4.38
N GLY A 23 -1.96 20.29 3.14
CA GLY A 23 -1.18 21.28 2.37
C GLY A 23 0.23 20.80 1.98
N GLN A 24 0.52 19.50 2.13
CA GLN A 24 1.86 18.96 1.87
C GLN A 24 2.09 18.81 0.37
N MET A 25 2.96 19.67 -0.18
CA MET A 25 3.36 19.64 -1.58
C MET A 25 4.41 18.58 -1.83
N MET A 26 4.06 17.59 -2.64
CA MET A 26 4.89 16.43 -2.96
C MET A 26 5.13 16.37 -4.48
N THR A 27 6.33 15.97 -4.88
CA THR A 27 6.62 15.61 -6.26
C THR A 27 5.82 14.37 -6.66
N LEU A 28 5.60 14.15 -7.97
CA LEU A 28 4.89 12.96 -8.45
C LEU A 28 5.47 11.64 -7.93
N ILE A 29 6.79 11.56 -7.80
CA ILE A 29 7.43 10.33 -7.31
C ILE A 29 7.12 10.11 -5.83
N GLU A 30 7.08 11.17 -5.03
CA GLU A 30 6.69 11.13 -3.62
C GLU A 30 5.22 10.77 -3.47
N VAL A 31 4.31 11.38 -4.24
CA VAL A 31 2.88 11.01 -4.28
C VAL A 31 2.69 9.54 -4.60
N SER A 32 3.39 9.06 -5.63
CA SER A 32 3.29 7.66 -6.03
C SER A 32 3.89 6.70 -4.99
N ARG A 33 4.89 7.14 -4.21
CA ARG A 33 5.38 6.37 -3.04
C ARG A 33 4.34 6.33 -1.93
N GLU A 34 3.74 7.47 -1.60
CA GLU A 34 2.70 7.60 -0.56
C GLU A 34 1.50 6.69 -0.87
N ILE A 35 0.98 6.74 -2.10
CA ILE A 35 -0.13 5.87 -2.54
C ILE A 35 0.26 4.40 -2.42
N ASN A 36 1.44 4.02 -2.89
CA ASN A 36 1.90 2.62 -2.77
C ASN A 36 2.02 2.17 -1.31
N GLN A 37 2.51 3.03 -0.42
CA GLN A 37 2.62 2.71 1.00
C GLN A 37 1.24 2.51 1.63
N ARG A 38 0.28 3.39 1.34
CA ARG A 38 -1.10 3.28 1.84
C ARG A 38 -1.79 2.00 1.35
N LEU A 39 -1.71 1.72 0.05
CA LEU A 39 -2.27 0.51 -0.53
C LEU A 39 -1.64 -0.75 0.06
N THR A 40 -0.33 -0.74 0.27
CA THR A 40 0.37 -1.87 0.86
C THR A 40 -0.02 -2.09 2.33
N LYS A 41 -0.23 -1.01 3.08
CA LYS A 41 -0.59 -1.08 4.51
C LYS A 41 -1.91 -1.84 4.73
N ILE A 42 -2.79 -1.89 3.73
CA ILE A 42 -4.06 -2.65 3.81
C ILE A 42 -3.80 -4.13 4.11
N PHE A 43 -2.71 -4.68 3.57
CA PHE A 43 -2.39 -6.11 3.61
C PHE A 43 -1.32 -6.47 4.63
N LEU A 44 -0.67 -5.51 5.28
CA LEU A 44 0.38 -5.76 6.26
C LEU A 44 -0.20 -5.79 7.67
N HIS A 45 0.46 -6.54 8.55
CA HIS A 45 0.21 -6.42 9.98
C HIS A 45 0.58 -5.02 10.48
N ASP A 46 -0.31 -4.43 11.26
CA ASP A 46 -0.03 -3.25 12.07
C ASP A 46 0.71 -3.61 13.37
N GLU A 47 0.90 -2.63 14.23
CA GLU A 47 1.57 -2.79 15.53
C GLU A 47 0.81 -3.72 16.48
N GLN A 48 -0.50 -3.89 16.28
CA GLN A 48 -1.35 -4.80 17.04
C GLN A 48 -1.46 -6.19 16.38
N GLY A 49 -0.74 -6.43 15.29
CA GLY A 49 -0.79 -7.68 14.54
C GLY A 49 -2.05 -7.84 13.70
N ARG A 50 -2.81 -6.76 13.46
CA ARG A 50 -4.02 -6.79 12.65
C ARG A 50 -3.74 -6.44 11.19
N ARG A 51 -4.54 -7.00 10.27
CA ARG A 51 -4.54 -6.61 8.85
C ARG A 51 -5.81 -5.87 8.52
N VAL A 52 -5.69 -4.73 7.86
CA VAL A 52 -6.86 -3.89 7.55
C VAL A 52 -7.82 -4.58 6.60
N CYS A 53 -7.31 -5.36 5.63
CA CYS A 53 -8.12 -6.12 4.68
C CYS A 53 -9.14 -7.06 5.35
N HIS A 54 -8.76 -7.69 6.47
CA HIS A 54 -9.64 -8.60 7.23
C HIS A 54 -10.70 -7.88 8.09
N GLY A 55 -10.71 -6.54 8.12
CA GLY A 55 -11.72 -5.76 8.85
C GLY A 55 -11.74 -6.06 10.35
N ASP A 56 -12.93 -6.27 10.91
CA ASP A 56 -13.11 -6.57 12.35
C ASP A 56 -13.43 -8.05 12.64
N ASP A 57 -13.33 -8.94 11.65
CA ASP A 57 -13.59 -10.38 11.88
C ASP A 57 -12.47 -11.01 12.70
N ILE A 58 -12.79 -11.34 13.95
CA ILE A 58 -11.85 -11.88 14.93
C ILE A 58 -11.17 -13.17 14.43
N ARG A 59 -11.85 -13.98 13.61
CA ARG A 59 -11.28 -15.24 13.09
C ARG A 59 -10.09 -14.93 12.20
N PHE A 60 -10.25 -14.03 11.24
CA PHE A 60 -9.16 -13.63 10.35
C PHE A 60 -8.12 -12.75 11.03
N GLN A 61 -8.46 -12.06 12.12
CA GLN A 61 -7.48 -11.23 12.83
C GLN A 61 -6.61 -11.99 13.84
N LYS A 62 -7.17 -13.02 14.51
CA LYS A 62 -6.52 -13.64 15.68
C LYS A 62 -6.30 -15.14 15.56
N ASP A 63 -7.03 -15.84 14.68
CA ASP A 63 -6.85 -17.29 14.55
C ASP A 63 -5.52 -17.56 13.81
N PRO A 64 -4.55 -18.28 14.43
CA PRO A 64 -3.26 -18.57 13.82
C PRO A 64 -3.35 -19.34 12.49
N HIS A 65 -4.46 -20.03 12.24
CA HIS A 65 -4.65 -20.77 10.99
C HIS A 65 -5.24 -19.90 9.87
N TRP A 66 -5.80 -18.74 10.18
CA TRP A 66 -6.56 -17.91 9.24
C TRP A 66 -5.92 -16.53 9.05
N CYS A 67 -5.15 -16.02 10.01
CA CYS A 67 -4.61 -14.67 9.98
C CYS A 67 -3.59 -14.38 8.88
N ASP A 68 -2.97 -15.43 8.35
CA ASP A 68 -2.04 -15.33 7.23
C ASP A 68 -2.65 -15.76 5.89
N LEU A 69 -3.95 -16.11 5.87
CA LEU A 69 -4.68 -16.36 4.63
C LEU A 69 -5.14 -15.04 4.04
N LEU A 70 -4.30 -14.48 3.16
CA LEU A 70 -4.62 -13.29 2.39
C LEU A 70 -5.55 -13.64 1.24
N LEU A 71 -6.68 -12.95 1.19
CA LEU A 71 -7.53 -12.91 0.01
C LEU A 71 -7.13 -11.71 -0.84
N PHE A 72 -7.45 -11.79 -2.13
CA PHE A 72 -7.26 -10.69 -3.06
C PHE A 72 -8.63 -10.39 -3.68
N ASP A 73 -9.36 -9.52 -3.00
CA ASP A 73 -10.69 -9.05 -3.41
C ASP A 73 -10.60 -7.93 -4.45
N GLU A 74 -11.65 -7.77 -5.27
CA GLU A 74 -11.70 -6.67 -6.24
C GLU A 74 -12.08 -5.34 -5.58
N TYR A 75 -12.89 -5.40 -4.52
CA TYR A 75 -13.49 -4.23 -3.87
C TYR A 75 -13.07 -4.09 -2.40
N PHE A 76 -12.73 -2.85 -2.04
CA PHE A 76 -12.37 -2.45 -0.68
C PHE A 76 -13.22 -1.26 -0.26
N HIS A 77 -13.51 -1.17 1.03
CA HIS A 77 -14.17 -0.01 1.61
C HIS A 77 -13.22 1.19 1.60
N GLY A 78 -13.65 2.32 1.05
CA GLY A 78 -12.79 3.49 0.84
C GLY A 78 -12.23 4.12 2.12
N ASP A 79 -13.00 4.11 3.21
CA ASP A 79 -12.57 4.74 4.47
C ASP A 79 -11.67 3.86 5.35
N ASN A 80 -12.00 2.57 5.46
CA ASN A 80 -11.34 1.68 6.40
C ASN A 80 -10.53 0.56 5.72
N GLY A 81 -10.56 0.43 4.39
CA GLY A 81 -9.75 -0.53 3.64
C GLY A 81 -10.12 -2.00 3.83
N GLN A 82 -11.25 -2.32 4.47
CA GLN A 82 -11.69 -3.71 4.61
C GLN A 82 -12.13 -4.27 3.24
N GLU A 83 -11.90 -5.56 3.04
CA GLU A 83 -12.36 -6.28 1.87
C GLU A 83 -13.89 -6.37 1.84
N LEU A 84 -14.49 -6.17 0.66
CA LEU A 84 -15.94 -6.23 0.45
C LEU A 84 -16.39 -7.39 -0.44
N GLY A 85 -15.45 -8.16 -1.01
CA GLY A 85 -15.71 -9.37 -1.79
C GLY A 85 -15.27 -9.31 -3.26
N ALA A 86 -15.78 -10.27 -4.04
CA ALA A 86 -15.23 -10.70 -5.34
C ALA A 86 -13.80 -11.27 -5.20
N SER A 87 -13.65 -12.17 -4.24
CA SER A 87 -12.41 -12.85 -3.91
C SER A 87 -11.94 -13.73 -5.06
N HIS A 88 -10.63 -13.99 -5.12
CA HIS A 88 -9.94 -14.78 -6.15
C HIS A 88 -9.83 -14.10 -7.53
N GLN A 89 -10.16 -12.82 -7.64
CA GLN A 89 -9.83 -12.05 -8.83
C GLN A 89 -8.40 -11.52 -8.71
N THR A 90 -7.42 -12.26 -9.26
CA THR A 90 -5.99 -11.89 -9.28
C THR A 90 -5.69 -10.76 -10.28
N GLY A 91 -6.56 -9.76 -10.35
CA GLY A 91 -6.43 -8.59 -11.22
C GLY A 91 -5.42 -7.59 -10.68
N TRP A 92 -5.87 -6.35 -10.46
CA TRP A 92 -5.00 -5.26 -10.01
C TRP A 92 -4.40 -5.50 -8.62
N THR A 93 -5.04 -6.30 -7.76
CA THR A 93 -4.58 -6.62 -6.40
C THR A 93 -3.28 -7.42 -6.36
N THR A 94 -2.97 -8.20 -7.40
CA THR A 94 -1.66 -8.86 -7.53
C THR A 94 -0.52 -7.83 -7.59
N LEU A 95 -0.77 -6.60 -8.05
CA LEU A 95 0.21 -5.51 -8.06
C LEU A 95 0.69 -5.16 -6.64
N ILE A 96 -0.10 -5.43 -5.61
CA ILE A 96 0.28 -5.19 -4.21
C ILE A 96 1.53 -5.97 -3.83
N ILE A 97 1.68 -7.21 -4.31
CA ILE A 97 2.89 -8.02 -4.06
C ILE A 97 4.13 -7.27 -4.57
N ARG A 98 4.02 -6.68 -5.77
CA ARG A 98 5.11 -5.87 -6.33
C ARG A 98 5.37 -4.61 -5.50
N ASN A 99 4.32 -3.95 -5.04
CA ASN A 99 4.44 -2.75 -4.20
C ASN A 99 5.13 -3.06 -2.85
N ILE A 100 4.79 -4.19 -2.22
CA ILE A 100 5.46 -4.68 -1.00
C ILE A 100 6.95 -4.87 -1.26
N SER A 101 7.30 -5.56 -2.34
CA SER A 101 8.71 -5.79 -2.73
C SER A 101 9.45 -4.48 -2.96
N ASP A 102 8.85 -3.53 -3.68
CA ASP A 102 9.47 -2.23 -3.95
C ASP A 102 9.72 -1.45 -2.64
N ILE A 103 8.76 -1.46 -1.70
CA ILE A 103 8.89 -0.82 -0.38
C ILE A 103 10.00 -1.49 0.44
N ALA A 104 10.06 -2.82 0.45
CA ALA A 104 11.10 -3.57 1.17
C ALA A 104 12.50 -3.19 0.65
N MET A 105 12.68 -3.14 -0.67
CA MET A 105 13.96 -2.73 -1.27
C MET A 105 14.34 -1.28 -0.92
N MET A 106 13.37 -0.36 -0.88
CA MET A 106 13.62 1.03 -0.47
C MET A 106 14.10 1.12 0.98
N ARG A 107 13.46 0.38 1.90
CA ARG A 107 13.86 0.34 3.31
C ARG A 107 15.29 -0.20 3.49
N VAL A 108 15.64 -1.26 2.77
CA VAL A 108 17.00 -1.84 2.81
C VAL A 108 18.05 -0.82 2.33
N LYS A 109 17.78 -0.11 1.22
CA LYS A 109 18.71 0.91 0.71
C LYS A 109 18.92 2.06 1.69
N ASN A 110 17.85 2.56 2.31
CA ASN A 110 17.95 3.63 3.29
C ASN A 110 18.82 3.21 4.50
N ASN A 111 18.59 2.01 5.04
CA ASN A 111 19.37 1.48 6.16
C ASN A 111 20.86 1.22 5.81
N THR A 112 21.18 1.01 4.53
CA THR A 112 22.55 0.81 4.06
C THR A 112 23.29 2.15 3.89
N ASN A 113 22.56 3.22 3.54
CA ASN A 113 23.14 4.56 3.37
C ASN A 113 23.35 5.30 4.71
N GLU A 114 22.71 4.84 5.80
CA GLU A 114 22.89 5.39 7.16
C GLU A 114 24.05 4.72 7.93
N LYS A 115 24.70 3.70 7.37
CA LYS A 115 25.90 3.03 7.93
C LYS A 115 27.15 3.42 7.17
#